data_AF-A0A8C5NPF6-F1
#
_entry.id   AF-A0A8C5NPF6-F1
#
_cell.length_a   1.000
_cell.length_b   1.000
_cell.length_c   1.000
_cell.angle_alpha   90.00
_cell.angle_beta   90.00
_cell.angle_gamma   90.00
#
_symmetry.space_group_name_H-M   'P 1'
#
loop_
_entity.id
_entity.type
_entity.pdbx_description
1 polymer ?
#
loop_
_entity_poly.entity_id
_entity_poly.type
_entity_poly.pdbx_seq_one_letter_code
_entity_poly.pdbx_strand_id
1 'polypeptide(L)'
;RMLLRAAVLALHAALLAALRPGDPNVCSYWERLSPRAGHRDTGGAVPAQAVPSPWRTGQHSHGVPWWRRVLYRTEYRLAVRTDYRRRYQCCQGYYESRDSCVPHCSQECVHGRCVAPEMCQCEPGWHGPDCSLPCPAGTWGPGCNRSCDCAHGAPCDPQSGTCHCPPGWQGPQCLQPCPGSWGRGCLMSCSCRNGASCSPQDGSCTCTPGFRGPSCQRRE
;
A
#
# COMPACT_ATOMS: atom_id res chain seq x y z
N ARG A 1 -30.28 35.60 2.98
CA ARG A 1 -28.98 36.18 3.42
C ARG A 1 -28.29 35.36 4.51
N MET A 2 -28.97 34.92 5.58
CA MET A 2 -28.37 34.02 6.59
C MET A 2 -28.04 32.62 6.06
N LEU A 3 -28.91 32.03 5.22
CA LEU A 3 -28.68 30.72 4.60
C LEU A 3 -27.47 30.71 3.64
N LEU A 4 -27.23 31.80 2.90
CA LEU A 4 -26.03 31.96 2.08
C LEU A 4 -24.76 32.04 2.94
N ARG A 5 -24.80 32.73 4.10
CA ARG A 5 -23.66 32.81 5.01
C ARG A 5 -23.33 31.46 5.66
N ALA A 6 -24.35 30.67 6.01
CA ALA A 6 -24.17 29.31 6.51
C ALA A 6 -23.60 28.36 5.44
N ALA A 7 -24.06 28.48 4.18
CA ALA A 7 -23.52 27.71 3.06
C ALA A 7 -22.06 28.09 2.76
N VAL A 8 -21.69 29.38 2.80
CA VAL A 8 -20.32 29.86 2.62
C VAL A 8 -19.40 29.37 3.75
N LEU A 9 -19.87 29.35 5.00
CA LEU A 9 -19.13 28.79 6.14
C LEU A 9 -18.95 27.26 6.05
N ALA A 10 -19.94 26.53 5.55
CA ALA A 10 -19.84 25.09 5.31
C ALA A 10 -18.90 24.76 4.12
N LEU A 11 -18.93 25.58 3.06
CA LEU A 11 -17.97 25.52 1.95
C LEU A 11 -16.55 25.87 2.42
N HIS A 12 -16.37 26.84 3.33
CA HIS A 12 -15.05 27.16 3.91
C HIS A 12 -14.54 26.08 4.87
N ALA A 13 -15.42 25.37 5.58
CA ALA A 13 -15.03 24.23 6.40
C ALA A 13 -14.66 23.00 5.55
N ALA A 14 -15.26 22.83 4.37
CA ALA A 14 -14.87 21.83 3.37
C ALA A 14 -13.56 22.17 2.63
N LEU A 15 -13.10 23.42 2.71
CA LEU A 15 -11.84 23.92 2.13
C LEU A 15 -10.64 23.76 3.08
N LEU A 16 -10.84 23.26 4.29
CA LEU A 16 -9.75 22.80 5.13
C LEU A 16 -9.43 21.36 4.75
N ALA A 17 -8.62 21.24 3.69
CA ALA A 17 -7.80 20.08 3.36
C ALA A 17 -7.25 19.44 4.64
N ALA A 18 -7.88 18.37 5.10
CA ALA A 18 -7.50 17.67 6.32
C ALA A 18 -7.41 16.18 5.99
N LEU A 19 -6.20 15.64 6.10
CA LEU A 19 -5.92 14.22 5.94
C LEU A 19 -6.90 13.37 6.76
N ARG A 20 -7.45 12.33 6.12
CA ARG A 20 -8.46 11.48 6.73
C ARG A 20 -7.84 10.61 7.82
N PRO A 21 -8.30 10.68 9.08
CA PRO A 21 -7.74 9.88 10.19
C PRO A 21 -7.86 8.36 10.06
N GLY A 22 -8.71 7.86 9.15
CA GLY A 22 -8.91 6.44 8.89
C GLY A 22 -8.07 5.88 7.74
N ASP A 23 -7.26 6.72 7.09
CA ASP A 23 -6.31 6.28 6.06
C ASP A 23 -5.08 5.64 6.74
N PRO A 24 -4.66 4.42 6.35
CA PRO A 24 -3.51 3.74 6.95
C PRO A 24 -2.18 4.48 6.75
N ASN A 25 -2.09 5.38 5.77
CA ASN A 25 -0.91 6.16 5.46
C ASN A 25 -0.91 7.54 6.15
N VAL A 26 -1.88 7.80 7.03
CA VAL A 26 -1.98 9.01 7.84
C VAL A 26 -1.58 8.70 9.28
N CYS A 27 -0.51 9.35 9.73
CA CYS A 27 0.05 9.22 11.07
C CYS A 27 -0.40 10.41 11.94
N SER A 28 -0.61 10.16 13.23
CA SER A 28 -0.97 11.21 14.18
C SER A 28 0.16 11.56 15.14
N TYR A 29 0.30 12.84 15.49
CA TYR A 29 1.24 13.30 16.51
C TYR A 29 0.55 14.27 17.49
N TRP A 30 1.14 14.42 18.68
CA TRP A 30 0.66 15.33 19.72
C TRP A 30 1.41 16.66 19.65
N GLU A 31 0.70 17.72 19.26
CA GLU A 31 1.23 19.07 19.22
C GLU A 31 0.90 19.78 20.56
N ARG A 32 1.93 20.34 21.21
CA ARG A 32 1.76 21.17 22.42
C ARG A 32 1.12 22.49 22.04
N LEU A 33 0.07 22.89 22.75
CA LEU A 33 -0.52 24.21 22.62
C LEU A 33 0.26 25.21 23.48
N SER A 34 0.66 26.33 22.89
CA SER A 34 1.21 27.44 23.66
C SER A 34 0.17 27.91 24.68
N PRO A 35 0.56 28.17 25.94
CA PRO A 35 -0.36 28.76 26.91
C PRO A 35 -0.91 30.06 26.33
N ARG A 36 -2.22 30.19 26.18
CA ARG A 36 -2.81 31.51 25.93
C ARG A 36 -2.52 32.34 27.17
N ALA A 37 -1.81 33.46 27.01
CA ALA A 37 -1.69 34.49 28.03
C ALA A 37 -3.08 35.14 28.23
N GLY A 38 -3.96 34.45 28.94
CA GLY A 38 -5.16 35.05 29.48
C GLY A 38 -4.75 35.89 30.67
N HIS A 39 -4.86 37.21 30.55
CA HIS A 39 -4.94 38.10 31.70
C HIS A 39 -6.00 37.53 32.64
N ARG A 40 -5.58 36.96 33.77
CA ARG A 40 -6.49 36.62 34.86
C ARG A 40 -6.35 37.74 35.87
N ASP A 41 -7.40 38.54 35.95
CA ASP A 41 -7.50 39.70 36.83
C ASP A 41 -7.02 39.38 38.23
N THR A 42 -6.21 40.29 38.76
CA THR A 42 -5.77 40.40 40.15
C THR A 42 -6.95 40.23 41.10
N GLY A 43 -7.11 39.02 41.64
CA GLY A 43 -8.01 38.73 42.74
C GLY A 43 -7.37 39.08 44.08
N GLY A 44 -7.59 40.32 44.52
CA GLY A 44 -7.59 40.82 45.90
C GLY A 44 -6.62 40.20 46.91
N ALA A 45 -5.59 40.97 47.27
CA ALA A 45 -4.93 40.81 48.56
C ALA A 45 -5.96 41.01 49.69
N VAL A 46 -6.23 39.97 50.46
CA VAL A 46 -6.99 40.09 51.72
C VAL A 46 -6.05 40.78 52.72
N PRO A 47 -6.45 41.90 53.35
CA PRO A 47 -5.60 42.54 54.35
C PRO A 47 -5.51 41.63 55.58
N ALA A 48 -4.30 41.35 56.03
CA ALA A 48 -4.05 40.72 57.31
C ALA A 48 -4.57 41.65 58.41
N GLN A 49 -5.74 41.34 58.97
CA GLN A 49 -6.20 42.00 60.18
C GLN A 49 -5.30 41.53 61.33
N ALA A 50 -4.50 42.45 61.86
CA ALA A 50 -3.85 42.30 63.16
C ALA A 50 -4.95 42.30 64.23
N VAL A 51 -5.20 41.15 64.86
CA VAL A 51 -6.07 41.06 66.04
C VAL A 51 -5.20 41.32 67.28
N PRO A 52 -5.61 42.17 68.24
CA PRO A 52 -4.78 42.54 69.37
C PRO A 52 -4.68 41.43 70.41
N SER A 53 -3.52 41.36 71.09
CA SER A 53 -3.29 40.56 72.30
C SER A 53 -4.35 40.82 73.38
N PRO A 54 -4.45 39.89 74.34
CA PRO A 54 -4.43 40.38 75.72
C PRO A 54 -3.41 39.61 76.56
N TRP A 55 -2.51 40.36 77.16
CA TRP A 55 -1.76 39.92 78.34
C TRP A 55 -2.76 39.43 79.40
N ARG A 56 -2.50 38.27 80.02
CA ARG A 56 -2.75 38.14 81.46
C ARG A 56 -1.86 37.10 82.13
N THR A 57 -1.25 37.61 83.19
CA THR A 57 -0.57 36.97 84.31
C THR A 57 -1.31 35.75 84.89
N GLY A 58 -0.56 34.77 85.41
CA GLY A 58 -1.07 33.87 86.44
C GLY A 58 -0.66 32.41 86.29
N GLN A 59 0.29 32.03 87.12
CA GLN A 59 0.69 30.69 87.57
C GLN A 59 -0.52 29.75 87.85
N HIS A 60 -0.47 28.50 87.39
CA HIS A 60 -0.51 27.28 88.20
C HIS A 60 -0.65 26.02 87.32
N SER A 61 0.15 25.04 87.71
CA SER A 61 0.16 23.61 87.41
C SER A 61 -1.20 22.98 87.16
N HIS A 62 -1.36 22.20 86.08
CA HIS A 62 -2.01 20.89 86.03
C HIS A 62 -1.73 20.27 84.64
N GLY A 63 -1.30 18.99 84.63
CA GLY A 63 -0.86 18.26 83.45
C GLY A 63 -1.92 18.21 82.33
N VAL A 64 -1.61 18.85 81.22
CA VAL A 64 -2.31 18.67 79.94
C VAL A 64 -1.36 17.92 79.02
N PRO A 65 -1.73 16.75 78.47
CA PRO A 65 -0.82 16.02 77.60
C PRO A 65 -0.57 16.86 76.34
N TRP A 66 0.70 17.14 76.08
CA TRP A 66 1.19 17.91 74.94
C TRP A 66 1.07 17.11 73.65
N TRP A 67 -0.16 16.84 73.20
CA TRP A 67 -0.41 16.52 71.81
C TRP A 67 -0.15 17.79 71.01
N ARG A 68 1.01 17.86 70.35
CA ARG A 68 1.28 18.91 69.36
C ARG A 68 0.20 18.80 68.29
N ARG A 69 -0.73 19.77 68.25
CA ARG A 69 -1.70 19.87 67.16
C ARG A 69 -0.92 20.24 65.90
N VAL A 70 -0.81 19.30 64.97
CA VAL A 70 -0.27 19.58 63.64
C VAL A 70 -1.31 20.46 62.94
N LEU A 71 -0.98 21.74 62.79
CA LEU A 71 -1.79 22.68 62.02
C LEU A 71 -1.28 22.64 60.58
N TYR A 72 -2.13 22.15 59.69
CA TYR A 72 -1.86 22.18 58.25
C TYR A 72 -2.13 23.59 57.73
N ARG A 73 -1.20 24.12 56.94
CA ARG A 73 -1.42 25.32 56.13
C ARG A 73 -1.52 24.88 54.67
N THR A 74 -2.64 25.18 54.03
CA THR A 74 -2.78 24.97 52.59
C THR A 74 -1.94 26.02 51.87
N GLU A 75 -0.89 25.58 51.18
CA GLU A 75 -0.08 26.42 50.31
C GLU A 75 -0.49 26.16 48.86
N TYR A 76 -0.94 27.20 48.16
CA TYR A 76 -1.29 27.11 46.75
C TYR A 76 -0.03 27.31 45.90
N ARG A 77 0.20 26.42 44.93
CA ARG A 77 1.24 26.60 43.90
C ARG A 77 0.57 26.75 42.55
N LEU A 78 0.99 27.77 41.79
CA LEU A 78 0.60 27.90 40.39
C LEU A 78 1.32 26.80 39.59
N ALA A 79 0.53 25.96 38.91
CA ALA A 79 1.03 24.95 38.00
C ALA A 79 0.59 25.32 36.58
N VAL A 80 1.53 25.36 35.64
CA VAL A 80 1.22 25.54 34.22
C VAL A 80 0.76 24.19 33.67
N ARG A 81 -0.52 24.10 33.29
CA ARG A 81 -1.04 22.93 32.59
C ARG A 81 -0.82 23.12 31.09
N THR A 82 0.02 22.27 30.49
CA THR A 82 0.17 22.21 29.04
C THR A 82 -1.00 21.46 28.43
N ASP A 83 -1.63 22.07 27.43
CA ASP A 83 -2.69 21.43 26.65
C ASP A 83 -2.10 20.83 25.37
N TYR A 84 -2.69 19.74 24.88
CA TYR A 84 -2.21 19.02 23.70
C TYR A 84 -3.35 18.84 22.71
N ARG A 85 -3.05 18.95 21.41
CA ARG A 85 -3.99 18.58 20.35
C ARG A 85 -3.41 17.49 19.46
N ARG A 86 -4.27 16.59 18.98
CA ARG A 86 -3.89 15.58 18.00
C ARG A 86 -3.89 16.20 16.61
N ARG A 87 -2.77 16.10 15.91
CA ARG A 87 -2.59 16.50 14.50
C ARG A 87 -2.35 15.27 13.65
N TYR A 88 -2.64 15.39 12.36
CA TYR A 88 -2.48 14.34 11.36
C TYR A 88 -1.53 14.84 10.28
N GLN A 89 -0.68 13.94 9.81
CA GLN A 89 0.24 14.15 8.71
C GLN A 89 0.42 12.83 7.96
N CYS A 90 0.94 12.88 6.74
CA CYS A 90 1.34 11.65 6.08
C CYS A 90 2.46 10.95 6.86
N CYS A 91 2.40 9.63 6.87
CA CYS A 91 3.44 8.81 7.46
C CYS A 91 4.76 8.99 6.72
N GLN A 92 5.86 8.58 7.35
CA GLN A 92 7.18 8.68 6.75
C GLN A 92 7.23 7.97 5.38
N GLY A 93 7.80 8.63 4.37
CA GLY A 93 7.87 8.09 3.00
C GLY A 93 6.62 8.34 2.17
N TYR A 94 5.62 9.05 2.69
CA TYR A 94 4.46 9.51 1.94
C TYR A 94 4.44 11.04 1.88
N TYR A 95 4.00 11.60 0.76
CA TYR A 95 3.78 13.02 0.59
C TYR A 95 2.30 13.31 0.39
N GLU A 96 1.87 14.50 0.78
CA GLU A 96 0.49 14.93 0.64
C GLU A 96 0.22 15.42 -0.78
N SER A 97 -0.77 14.82 -1.44
CA SER A 97 -1.26 15.25 -2.75
C SER A 97 -2.78 15.14 -2.77
N ARG A 98 -3.46 16.27 -2.97
CA ARG A 98 -4.93 16.37 -3.03
C ARG A 98 -5.62 15.62 -1.88
N ASP A 99 -5.24 15.95 -0.65
CA ASP A 99 -5.78 15.38 0.59
C ASP A 99 -5.56 13.87 0.78
N SER A 100 -4.63 13.29 0.03
CA SER A 100 -4.25 11.87 0.10
C SER A 100 -2.76 11.73 0.33
N CYS A 101 -2.36 10.70 1.08
CA CYS A 101 -0.97 10.36 1.27
C CYS A 101 -0.52 9.44 0.14
N VAL A 102 0.30 9.98 -0.77
CA VAL A 102 0.85 9.26 -1.92
C VAL A 102 2.26 8.77 -1.56
N PRO A 103 2.60 7.50 -1.83
CA PRO A 103 3.93 6.99 -1.52
C PRO A 103 4.99 7.70 -2.36
N HIS A 104 6.14 7.95 -1.75
CA HIS A 104 7.32 8.48 -2.41
C HIS A 104 8.24 7.33 -2.83
N CYS A 105 8.65 7.31 -4.09
CA CYS A 105 9.70 6.44 -4.60
C CYS A 105 10.83 7.33 -5.12
N SER A 106 12.06 7.09 -4.67
CA SER A 106 13.25 7.84 -5.10
C SER A 106 13.58 7.61 -6.57
N GLN A 107 13.27 6.41 -7.07
CA GLN A 107 13.31 6.05 -8.47
C GLN A 107 11.89 5.97 -9.02
N GLU A 108 11.72 6.36 -10.28
CA GLU A 108 10.46 6.20 -10.97
C GLU A 108 10.22 4.73 -11.30
N CYS A 109 9.00 4.23 -11.05
CA CYS A 109 8.59 2.90 -11.45
C CYS A 109 8.28 2.90 -12.96
N VAL A 110 9.27 2.56 -13.80
CA VAL A 110 9.21 2.74 -15.27
C VAL A 110 8.01 2.02 -15.89
N HIS A 111 7.87 0.73 -15.59
CA HIS A 111 6.72 -0.10 -16.00
C HIS A 111 5.93 -0.54 -14.78
N GLY A 112 5.44 0.42 -14.01
CA GLY A 112 4.75 0.13 -12.77
C GLY A 112 4.23 1.37 -12.06
N ARG A 113 3.87 1.18 -10.79
CA ARG A 113 3.43 2.28 -9.92
C ARG A 113 4.02 2.16 -8.51
N CYS A 114 4.26 3.30 -7.88
CA CYS A 114 4.69 3.36 -6.49
C CYS A 114 3.50 2.99 -5.59
N VAL A 115 3.60 1.91 -4.82
CA VAL A 115 2.51 1.42 -3.95
C VAL A 115 2.81 1.59 -2.46
N ALA A 116 4.08 1.73 -2.11
CA ALA A 116 4.56 2.04 -0.78
C ALA A 116 5.92 2.76 -0.91
N PRO A 117 6.45 3.38 0.16
CA PRO A 117 7.72 4.09 0.09
C PRO A 117 8.82 3.19 -0.45
N GLU A 118 9.48 3.64 -1.52
CA GLU A 118 10.54 2.89 -2.21
C GLU A 118 10.13 1.49 -2.73
N MET A 119 8.83 1.24 -2.93
CA MET A 119 8.31 -0.04 -3.39
C MET A 119 7.42 0.13 -4.62
N CYS A 120 7.91 -0.39 -5.74
CA CYS A 120 7.18 -0.45 -7.00
C CYS A 120 6.36 -1.74 -7.12
N GLN A 121 5.13 -1.61 -7.63
CA GLN A 121 4.37 -2.72 -8.19
C GLN A 121 4.55 -2.70 -9.70
N CYS A 122 5.22 -3.71 -10.24
CA CYS A 122 5.49 -3.82 -11.67
C CYS A 122 4.28 -4.32 -12.46
N GLU A 123 4.20 -3.88 -13.71
CA GLU A 123 3.31 -4.42 -14.72
C GLU A 123 3.75 -5.83 -15.13
N PRO A 124 2.84 -6.66 -15.68
CA PRO A 124 3.20 -7.98 -16.17
C PRO A 124 4.30 -7.93 -17.23
N GLY A 125 5.29 -8.82 -17.11
CA GLY A 125 6.43 -8.88 -18.02
C GLY A 125 7.64 -8.06 -17.57
N TRP A 126 7.56 -7.37 -16.43
CA TRP A 126 8.63 -6.54 -15.88
C TRP A 126 8.95 -6.89 -14.42
N HIS A 127 10.20 -6.68 -14.03
CA HIS A 127 10.72 -6.84 -12.68
C HIS A 127 11.87 -5.87 -12.39
N GLY A 128 12.49 -6.02 -11.21
CA GLY A 128 13.51 -5.12 -10.69
C GLY A 128 12.91 -4.14 -9.68
N PRO A 129 13.76 -3.40 -8.95
CA PRO A 129 13.31 -2.44 -7.93
C PRO A 129 12.49 -1.28 -8.52
N ASP A 130 12.76 -0.90 -9.76
CA ASP A 130 12.14 0.20 -10.51
C ASP A 130 11.31 -0.29 -11.71
N CYS A 131 11.10 -1.60 -11.86
CA CYS A 131 10.37 -2.21 -12.97
C CYS A 131 10.96 -1.91 -14.36
N SER A 132 12.28 -1.69 -14.45
CA SER A 132 12.99 -1.44 -15.72
C SER A 132 13.44 -2.70 -16.44
N LEU A 133 13.45 -3.86 -15.78
CA LEU A 133 13.98 -5.10 -16.34
C LEU A 133 12.85 -5.99 -16.89
N PRO A 134 12.94 -6.48 -18.14
CA PRO A 134 11.98 -7.43 -18.66
C PRO A 134 12.14 -8.80 -18.00
N CYS A 135 11.07 -9.60 -17.95
CA CYS A 135 11.16 -10.95 -17.38
C CYS A 135 12.22 -11.81 -18.08
N PRO A 136 13.04 -12.55 -17.31
CA PRO A 136 13.92 -13.54 -17.89
C PRO A 136 13.12 -14.68 -18.54
N ALA A 137 13.76 -15.39 -19.48
CA ALA A 137 13.12 -16.51 -20.15
C ALA A 137 12.69 -17.58 -19.13
N GLY A 138 11.44 -18.04 -19.26
CA GLY A 138 10.86 -19.06 -18.39
C GLY A 138 10.12 -18.51 -17.18
N THR A 139 10.03 -17.19 -16.99
CA THR A 139 9.18 -16.57 -15.98
C THR A 139 8.25 -15.51 -16.58
N TRP A 140 7.18 -15.20 -15.86
CA TRP A 140 6.14 -14.29 -16.33
C TRP A 140 5.36 -13.63 -15.19
N GLY A 141 4.52 -12.67 -15.56
CA GLY A 141 3.66 -11.92 -14.65
C GLY A 141 4.34 -10.73 -14.00
N PRO A 142 3.66 -10.02 -13.08
CA PRO A 142 4.22 -8.85 -12.41
C PRO A 142 5.35 -9.27 -11.46
N GLY A 143 6.53 -8.69 -11.64
CA GLY A 143 7.73 -9.05 -10.89
C GLY A 143 8.31 -10.43 -11.26
N CYS A 144 7.82 -11.07 -12.32
CA CYS A 144 8.33 -12.35 -12.84
C CYS A 144 8.37 -13.50 -11.81
N ASN A 145 7.42 -13.49 -10.87
CA ASN A 145 7.33 -14.47 -9.78
C ASN A 145 6.63 -15.79 -10.18
N ARG A 146 6.22 -15.94 -11.44
CA ARG A 146 5.57 -17.16 -11.95
C ARG A 146 6.50 -17.85 -12.93
N SER A 147 6.56 -19.17 -12.85
CA SER A 147 7.29 -20.02 -13.80
C SER A 147 6.42 -20.38 -15.00
N CYS A 148 7.05 -20.63 -16.13
CA CYS A 148 6.38 -21.10 -17.33
C CYS A 148 6.30 -22.63 -17.35
N ASP A 149 5.07 -23.15 -17.44
CA ASP A 149 4.77 -24.57 -17.39
C ASP A 149 4.64 -25.18 -18.80
N CYS A 150 5.49 -24.72 -19.73
CA CYS A 150 5.45 -25.13 -21.12
C CYS A 150 6.32 -26.37 -21.37
N ALA A 151 5.77 -27.37 -22.07
CA ALA A 151 6.51 -28.55 -22.47
C ALA A 151 7.50 -28.27 -23.61
N HIS A 152 8.42 -29.21 -23.82
CA HIS A 152 9.41 -29.19 -24.92
C HIS A 152 10.31 -27.94 -24.94
N GLY A 153 10.52 -27.30 -23.78
CA GLY A 153 11.31 -26.07 -23.67
C GLY A 153 10.70 -24.90 -24.45
N ALA A 154 9.39 -24.93 -24.69
CA ALA A 154 8.72 -23.88 -25.42
C ALA A 154 8.76 -22.56 -24.62
N PRO A 155 9.07 -21.43 -25.26
CA PRO A 155 9.01 -20.14 -24.59
C PRO A 155 7.57 -19.78 -24.25
N CYS A 156 7.41 -18.95 -23.24
CA CYS A 156 6.13 -18.40 -22.81
C CYS A 156 6.15 -16.88 -23.00
N ASP A 157 4.96 -16.32 -23.17
CA ASP A 157 4.78 -14.87 -23.14
C ASP A 157 5.03 -14.34 -21.72
N PRO A 158 5.91 -13.34 -21.53
CA PRO A 158 6.30 -12.85 -20.21
C PRO A 158 5.18 -12.09 -19.48
N GLN A 159 4.12 -11.66 -20.18
CA GLN A 159 3.00 -10.94 -19.57
C GLN A 159 1.93 -11.92 -19.08
N SER A 160 1.57 -12.89 -19.90
CA SER A 160 0.42 -13.79 -19.73
C SER A 160 0.79 -15.22 -19.35
N GLY A 161 2.04 -15.63 -19.54
CA GLY A 161 2.50 -17.02 -19.36
C GLY A 161 2.06 -17.96 -20.47
N THR A 162 1.46 -17.45 -21.56
CA THR A 162 0.94 -18.28 -22.66
C THR A 162 2.08 -18.97 -23.39
N CYS A 163 2.02 -20.29 -23.55
CA CYS A 163 3.06 -21.06 -24.21
C CYS A 163 3.03 -20.88 -25.74
N HIS A 164 4.22 -20.75 -26.31
CA HIS A 164 4.44 -20.64 -27.75
C HIS A 164 4.93 -21.98 -28.31
N CYS A 165 3.97 -22.88 -28.59
CA CYS A 165 4.29 -24.27 -28.91
C CYS A 165 5.17 -24.45 -30.15
N PRO A 166 6.13 -25.40 -30.10
CA PRO A 166 6.89 -25.78 -31.27
C PRO A 166 6.00 -26.47 -32.32
N PRO A 167 6.45 -26.56 -33.58
CA PRO A 167 5.72 -27.28 -34.62
C PRO A 167 5.37 -28.71 -34.21
N GLY A 168 4.14 -29.12 -34.50
CA GLY A 168 3.64 -30.45 -34.17
C GLY A 168 2.98 -30.59 -32.79
N TRP A 169 2.97 -29.52 -32.00
CA TRP A 169 2.36 -29.48 -30.67
C TRP A 169 1.37 -28.32 -30.52
N GLN A 170 0.34 -28.53 -29.70
CA GLN A 170 -0.70 -27.57 -29.34
C GLN A 170 -1.15 -27.74 -27.88
N GLY A 171 -2.13 -26.92 -27.51
CA GLY A 171 -2.68 -26.86 -26.16
C GLY A 171 -1.93 -25.84 -25.28
N PRO A 172 -2.48 -25.53 -24.11
CA PRO A 172 -1.97 -24.46 -23.24
C PRO A 172 -0.55 -24.70 -22.73
N GLN A 173 -0.13 -25.96 -22.62
CA GLN A 173 1.20 -26.38 -22.16
C GLN A 173 2.02 -27.06 -23.27
N CYS A 174 1.54 -27.09 -24.51
CA CYS A 174 2.22 -27.76 -25.62
C CYS A 174 2.41 -29.28 -25.46
N LEU A 175 1.53 -29.95 -24.71
CA LEU A 175 1.58 -31.39 -24.47
C LEU A 175 0.80 -32.23 -25.48
N GLN A 176 -0.04 -31.59 -26.32
CA GLN A 176 -0.92 -32.30 -27.23
C GLN A 176 -0.32 -32.31 -28.65
N PRO A 177 -0.18 -33.46 -29.30
CA PRO A 177 0.27 -33.50 -30.70
C PRO A 177 -0.81 -32.98 -31.65
N CYS A 178 -0.42 -32.47 -32.83
CA CYS A 178 -1.37 -31.99 -33.83
C CYS A 178 -2.23 -33.13 -34.43
N PRO A 179 -3.57 -33.03 -34.39
CA PRO A 179 -4.45 -34.02 -34.98
C PRO A 179 -4.81 -33.68 -36.44
N GLY A 180 -4.14 -34.34 -37.40
CA GLY A 180 -4.42 -34.13 -38.83
C GLY A 180 -4.06 -32.73 -39.36
N SER A 181 -3.26 -32.00 -38.59
CA SER A 181 -2.72 -30.68 -38.87
C SER A 181 -1.22 -30.66 -38.54
N TRP A 182 -0.54 -29.59 -38.92
CA TRP A 182 0.91 -29.46 -38.78
C TRP A 182 1.32 -28.00 -38.56
N GLY A 183 2.61 -27.81 -38.29
CA GLY A 183 3.20 -26.49 -38.07
C GLY A 183 2.96 -25.97 -36.64
N ARG A 184 3.28 -24.70 -36.42
CA ARG A 184 3.22 -24.06 -35.11
C ARG A 184 1.78 -23.97 -34.63
N GLY A 185 1.49 -24.48 -33.42
CA GLY A 185 0.14 -24.47 -32.88
C GLY A 185 -0.91 -25.17 -33.77
N CYS A 186 -0.46 -26.06 -34.66
CA CYS A 186 -1.33 -26.87 -35.52
C CYS A 186 -2.26 -26.05 -36.45
N LEU A 187 -1.80 -24.86 -36.86
CA LEU A 187 -2.57 -23.91 -37.69
C LEU A 187 -2.70 -24.36 -39.16
N MET A 188 -1.88 -25.31 -39.63
CA MET A 188 -1.87 -25.75 -41.03
C MET A 188 -2.55 -27.12 -41.17
N SER A 189 -3.42 -27.29 -42.16
CA SER A 189 -4.10 -28.58 -42.40
C SER A 189 -3.27 -29.51 -43.29
N CYS A 190 -3.30 -30.82 -42.98
CA CYS A 190 -2.65 -31.83 -43.81
C CYS A 190 -3.41 -32.06 -45.13
N SER A 191 -2.68 -32.14 -46.23
CA SER A 191 -3.24 -32.36 -47.59
C SER A 191 -3.00 -33.77 -48.13
N CYS A 192 -2.48 -34.68 -47.30
CA CYS A 192 -2.18 -36.06 -47.68
C CYS A 192 -3.45 -36.82 -48.05
N ARG A 193 -3.40 -37.60 -49.14
CA ARG A 193 -4.53 -38.38 -49.66
C ARG A 193 -4.28 -39.88 -49.48
N ASN A 194 -5.32 -40.67 -49.76
CA ASN A 194 -5.25 -42.14 -49.82
C ASN A 194 -4.76 -42.82 -48.53
N GLY A 195 -5.11 -42.26 -47.37
CA GLY A 195 -4.73 -42.83 -46.07
C GLY A 195 -3.25 -42.65 -45.69
N ALA A 196 -2.52 -41.79 -46.42
CA ALA A 196 -1.15 -41.44 -46.09
C ALA A 196 -1.05 -40.74 -44.72
N SER A 197 0.04 -41.01 -43.99
CA SER A 197 0.32 -40.33 -42.73
C SER A 197 0.94 -38.96 -42.99
N CYS A 198 0.60 -38.00 -42.13
CA CYS A 198 1.09 -36.62 -42.20
C CYS A 198 2.01 -36.33 -41.03
N SER A 199 3.19 -35.78 -41.31
CA SER A 199 4.12 -35.29 -40.30
C SER A 199 3.55 -34.05 -39.61
N PRO A 200 3.41 -34.04 -38.27
CA PRO A 200 2.89 -32.89 -37.56
C PRO A 200 3.88 -31.71 -37.51
N GLN A 201 5.18 -31.94 -37.76
CA GLN A 201 6.17 -30.86 -37.75
C GLN A 201 6.13 -30.00 -39.01
N ASP A 202 6.08 -30.62 -40.18
CA ASP A 202 6.30 -29.96 -41.48
C ASP A 202 5.23 -30.28 -42.54
N GLY A 203 4.25 -31.13 -42.22
CA GLY A 203 3.14 -31.48 -43.12
C GLY A 203 3.52 -32.44 -44.24
N SER A 204 4.73 -33.01 -44.20
CA SER A 204 5.17 -34.00 -45.19
C SER A 204 4.32 -35.27 -45.14
N CYS A 205 4.06 -35.87 -46.30
CA CYS A 205 3.21 -37.05 -46.42
C CYS A 205 4.05 -38.32 -46.63
N THR A 206 3.82 -39.33 -45.79
CA THR A 206 4.36 -40.67 -45.98
C THR A 206 3.29 -41.55 -46.61
N CYS A 207 3.49 -41.90 -47.88
CA CYS A 207 2.49 -42.62 -48.67
C CYS A 207 2.36 -44.09 -48.25
N THR A 208 1.14 -44.60 -48.29
CA THR A 208 0.87 -46.04 -48.22
C THR A 208 1.40 -46.74 -49.48
N PRO A 209 1.73 -48.04 -49.42
CA PRO A 209 2.22 -48.78 -50.58
C PRO A 209 1.32 -48.63 -51.83
N GLY A 210 1.92 -48.41 -52.99
CA GLY A 210 1.21 -48.22 -54.27
C GLY A 210 0.77 -46.79 -54.57
N PHE A 211 1.18 -45.80 -53.77
CA PHE A 211 0.91 -44.38 -54.00
C PHE A 211 2.19 -43.54 -53.93
N ARG A 212 2.26 -42.47 -54.74
CA ARG A 212 3.40 -41.56 -54.83
C ARG A 212 3.00 -40.09 -55.07
N GLY A 213 3.97 -39.20 -54.89
CA GLY A 213 3.82 -37.74 -55.05
C GLY A 213 3.71 -37.00 -53.71
N PRO A 214 3.80 -35.67 -53.73
CA PRO A 214 3.91 -34.85 -52.51
C PRO A 214 2.69 -34.93 -51.59
N SER A 215 1.51 -35.26 -52.11
CA SER A 215 0.30 -35.50 -51.33
C SER A 215 -0.25 -36.93 -51.50
N CYS A 216 0.59 -37.85 -51.99
CA CYS A 216 0.24 -39.24 -52.26
C CYS A 216 -0.96 -39.40 -53.21
N GLN A 217 -1.10 -38.48 -54.16
CA GLN A 217 -2.26 -38.37 -55.04
C GLN A 217 -2.21 -39.29 -56.27
N ARG A 218 -1.04 -39.81 -56.64
CA ARG A 218 -0.87 -40.69 -57.81
C ARG A 218 -0.73 -42.13 -57.37
N ARG A 219 -1.37 -43.07 -58.08
CA ARG A 219 -1.05 -44.50 -57.96
C ARG A 219 0.25 -44.81 -58.68
N GLU A 220 1.02 -45.74 -58.14
CA GLU A 220 2.19 -46.34 -58.81
C GLU A 220 1.77 -47.31 -59.92
#